data_AF-J9DYN4-F1
#
_entry.id   AF-J9DYN4-F1
#
_cell.length_a   1.000
_cell.length_b   1.000
_cell.length_c   1.000
_cell.angle_alpha   90.00
_cell.angle_beta   90.00
_cell.angle_gamma   90.00
#
_symmetry.space_group_name_H-M   'P 1'
#
loop_
_entity.id
_entity.type
_entity.pdbx_description
1 polymer ?
#
loop_
_entity_poly.entity_id
_entity_poly.type
_entity_poly.pdbx_seq_one_letter_code
_entity_poly.pdbx_strand_id
1 'polypeptide(L)'
;MTKTASVANFEKDGFSIRCEICFEPFHIRKRLPKLLPCEHNFCEQCIFSLCCHQQYYLLDSINCPTCRTEFSTSAALAATTNYRLC
;
A
#
# COMPACT_ATOMS: atom_id res chain seq x y z
N MET A 1 -39.16 12.80 12.52
CA MET A 1 -38.52 12.51 11.21
C MET A 1 -37.91 13.80 10.70
N THR A 2 -36.69 14.12 11.12
CA THR A 2 -35.97 15.34 10.70
C THR A 2 -34.95 14.97 9.64
N LYS A 3 -34.97 15.76 8.56
CA LYS A 3 -34.28 15.55 7.30
C LYS A 3 -32.76 15.54 7.45
N THR A 4 -32.15 14.57 6.79
CA THR A 4 -30.74 14.48 6.42
C THR A 4 -30.27 15.77 5.74
N ALA A 5 -29.13 16.30 6.20
CA ALA A 5 -28.32 17.21 5.41
C ALA A 5 -26.88 16.71 5.47
N SER A 6 -26.57 15.82 4.53
CA SER A 6 -25.21 15.40 4.19
C SER A 6 -24.49 16.62 3.63
N VAL A 7 -23.72 17.31 4.47
CA VAL A 7 -22.68 18.23 3.97
C VAL A 7 -21.51 17.35 3.53
N ALA A 8 -21.66 16.77 2.33
CA ALA A 8 -20.55 16.24 1.56
C ALA A 8 -19.68 17.43 1.19
N ASN A 9 -18.69 17.73 2.04
CA ASN A 9 -17.74 18.79 1.78
C ASN A 9 -16.80 18.36 0.65
N PHE A 10 -17.09 18.91 -0.53
CA PHE A 10 -16.14 19.33 -1.56
C PHE A 10 -15.03 18.32 -1.85
N GLU A 11 -15.32 17.39 -2.78
CA GLU A 11 -14.32 16.60 -3.47
C GLU A 11 -13.38 17.54 -4.20
N LYS A 12 -12.23 17.81 -3.58
CA LYS A 12 -11.07 18.31 -4.27
C LYS A 12 -10.61 17.15 -5.16
N ASP A 13 -10.80 17.26 -6.47
CA ASP A 13 -10.14 16.41 -7.46
C ASP A 13 -8.62 16.65 -7.40
N GLY A 14 -8.01 16.26 -6.29
CA GLY A 14 -6.59 16.02 -6.14
C GLY A 14 -6.44 14.52 -6.20
N PHE A 15 -5.79 14.01 -7.25
CA PHE A 15 -5.45 12.60 -7.40
C PHE A 15 -4.93 12.05 -6.06
N SER A 16 -5.78 11.31 -5.34
CA SER A 16 -5.35 10.62 -4.14
C SER A 16 -4.45 9.48 -4.59
N ILE A 17 -3.19 9.50 -4.15
CA ILE A 17 -2.24 8.44 -4.47
C ILE A 17 -2.70 7.17 -3.73
N ARG A 18 -2.86 6.09 -4.49
CA ARG A 18 -3.47 4.84 -4.03
C ARG A 18 -2.47 3.69 -4.12
N CYS A 19 -2.67 2.69 -3.27
CA CYS A 19 -1.99 1.42 -3.39
C CYS A 19 -2.50 0.67 -4.64
N GLU A 20 -1.62 0.21 -5.52
CA GLU A 20 -2.02 -0.49 -6.75
C GLU A 20 -2.51 -1.93 -6.51
N ILE A 21 -2.40 -2.46 -5.29
CA ILE A 21 -2.90 -3.80 -4.93
C ILE A 21 -4.34 -3.73 -4.44
N CYS A 22 -4.62 -2.84 -3.47
CA CYS A 22 -5.96 -2.73 -2.86
C CYS A 22 -6.78 -1.55 -3.39
N PHE A 23 -6.21 -0.72 -4.27
CA PHE A 23 -6.84 0.46 -4.89
C PHE A 23 -7.32 1.53 -3.92
N GLU A 24 -6.85 1.47 -2.68
CA GLU A 24 -7.24 2.36 -1.62
C GLU A 24 -6.22 3.48 -1.38
N PRO A 25 -6.67 4.69 -0.98
CA PRO A 25 -5.79 5.81 -0.64
C PRO A 25 -4.77 5.49 0.44
N PHE A 26 -3.54 5.94 0.25
CA PHE A 26 -2.54 5.92 1.33
C PHE A 26 -2.98 6.81 2.49
N HIS A 27 -2.61 6.41 3.71
CA HIS A 27 -3.01 7.10 4.92
C HIS A 27 -2.02 6.87 6.06
N ILE A 28 -1.56 7.95 6.69
CA ILE A 28 -0.51 7.96 7.72
C ILE A 28 -0.75 7.04 8.93
N ARG A 29 -2.01 6.68 9.24
CA ARG A 29 -2.34 5.79 10.37
C ARG A 29 -2.89 4.42 9.99
N LYS A 30 -3.41 4.26 8.78
CA LYS A 30 -4.21 3.07 8.40
C LYS A 30 -3.59 2.31 7.24
N ARG A 31 -2.88 3.02 6.37
CA ARG A 31 -2.41 2.49 5.09
C ARG A 31 -1.10 3.16 4.74
N LEU A 32 -0.07 2.87 5.54
CA LEU A 32 1.25 3.46 5.35
C LEU A 32 1.83 2.98 4.01
N PRO A 33 2.22 3.91 3.11
CA PRO A 33 2.94 3.59 1.89
C PRO A 33 4.37 3.16 2.23
N LYS A 34 4.75 1.96 1.81
CA LYS A 34 6.11 1.44 1.94
C LYS A 34 6.77 1.44 0.58
N LEU A 35 8.04 1.85 0.55
CA LEU A 35 8.87 1.92 -0.63
C LEU A 35 9.68 0.62 -0.76
N LEU A 36 9.31 -0.24 -1.70
CA LEU A 36 10.11 -1.42 -2.03
C LEU A 36 11.48 -1.01 -2.61
N PRO A 37 12.49 -1.90 -2.66
CA PRO A 37 13.81 -1.53 -3.17
C PRO A 37 13.83 -1.14 -4.68
N CYS A 38 12.77 -1.45 -5.43
CA CYS A 38 12.53 -0.96 -6.80
C CYS A 38 11.80 0.40 -6.86
N GLU A 39 11.68 1.11 -5.75
CA GLU A 39 11.04 2.43 -5.64
C GLU A 39 9.52 2.47 -5.89
N HIS A 40 8.87 1.32 -6.08
CA HIS A 40 7.41 1.22 -6.12
C HIS A 40 6.80 1.23 -4.72
N ASN A 41 5.60 1.80 -4.61
CA ASN A 41 4.93 2.05 -3.35
C ASN A 41 3.68 1.18 -3.20
N PHE A 42 3.59 0.46 -2.09
CA PHE A 42 2.41 -0.33 -1.72
C PHE A 42 2.13 -0.16 -0.24
N CYS A 43 0.90 -0.42 0.20
CA CYS A 43 0.62 -0.29 1.61
C CYS A 43 1.24 -1.45 2.41
N GLU A 44 1.62 -1.15 3.66
CA GLU A 44 2.22 -2.11 4.59
C GLU A 44 1.44 -3.43 4.68
N GLN A 45 0.11 -3.34 4.80
CA GLN A 45 -0.75 -4.53 4.88
C GLN A 45 -0.70 -5.40 3.62
N CYS A 46 -0.63 -4.79 2.43
CA CYS A 46 -0.55 -5.54 1.18
C CYS A 46 0.83 -6.19 1.00
N ILE A 47 1.92 -5.51 1.39
CA ILE A 47 3.26 -6.12 1.36
C ILE A 47 3.34 -7.28 2.35
N PHE A 48 2.81 -7.11 3.55
CA PHE A 48 2.73 -8.18 4.54
C PHE A 48 1.96 -9.39 4.01
N SER A 49 0.78 -9.16 3.41
CA SER A 49 -0.03 -10.23 2.82
C SER A 49 0.70 -10.96 1.68
N LEU A 50 1.42 -10.24 0.81
CA LEU A 50 2.27 -10.84 -0.22
C LEU A 50 3.36 -11.73 0.38
N CYS A 51 4.03 -11.27 1.43
CA CYS A 51 5.07 -12.05 2.11
C CYS A 51 4.48 -13.32 2.76
N CYS A 52 3.34 -13.21 3.45
CA CYS A 52 2.66 -14.37 4.04
C CYS A 52 2.24 -15.40 2.98
N HIS A 53 1.77 -14.95 1.82
CA HIS A 53 1.42 -15.83 0.71
C HIS A 53 2.65 -16.61 0.21
N GLN A 54 3.82 -15.98 0.10
CA GLN A 54 5.05 -16.67 -0.32
C GLN A 54 5.52 -17.69 0.72
N GLN A 55 5.43 -17.35 2.00
CA GLN A 55 5.77 -18.25 3.10
C GLN A 55 4.91 -19.52 3.11
N TYR A 56 3.64 -19.45 2.69
CA TYR A 56 2.78 -20.64 2.52
C TYR A 56 3.37 -21.65 1.54
N TYR A 57 4.08 -21.18 0.51
CA TYR A 57 4.78 -22.03 -0.47
C TYR A 57 6.25 -22.30 -0.11
N LEU A 58 6.68 -21.97 1.12
CA LEU A 58 8.06 -22.09 1.57
C LEU A 58 9.06 -21.25 0.73
N LEU A 59 8.58 -20.15 0.17
CA LEU A 59 9.40 -19.19 -0.59
C LEU A 59 9.79 -18.00 0.31
N ASP A 60 11.03 -17.54 0.17
CA ASP A 60 11.60 -16.44 0.95
C ASP A 60 11.69 -15.12 0.16
N SER A 61 11.25 -15.10 -1.09
CA SER A 61 11.25 -13.94 -2.00
C SER A 61 9.83 -13.51 -2.40
N ILE A 62 9.68 -12.23 -2.72
CA ILE A 62 8.49 -11.66 -3.38
C ILE A 62 8.92 -10.91 -4.64
N ASN A 63 7.99 -10.80 -5.59
CA ASN A 63 8.15 -9.95 -6.77
C ASN A 63 7.32 -8.68 -6.63
N CYS A 64 7.88 -7.54 -7.02
CA CYS A 64 7.12 -6.30 -7.11
C CYS A 64 5.93 -6.48 -8.08
N PRO A 65 4.68 -6.15 -7.66
CA PRO A 65 3.51 -6.24 -8.54
C PRO A 65 3.61 -5.40 -9.82
N THR A 66 4.35 -4.28 -9.80
CA THR A 66 4.44 -3.34 -10.92
C THR A 66 5.59 -3.70 -11.87
N CYS A 67 6.82 -3.83 -11.35
CA CYS A 67 8.02 -4.03 -12.18
C CYS A 67 8.61 -5.44 -12.15
N ARG A 68 8.05 -6.35 -11.34
CA ARG A 68 8.47 -7.75 -11.17
C ARG A 68 9.89 -7.96 -10.63
N THR A 69 10.61 -6.92 -10.23
CA THR A 69 11.89 -7.09 -9.53
C THR A 69 11.68 -7.92 -8.26
N GLU A 70 12.55 -8.92 -8.08
CA GLU A 70 12.51 -9.85 -6.95
C GLU A 70 13.31 -9.30 -5.76
N PHE A 71 12.79 -9.51 -4.55
CA PHE A 71 13.45 -9.16 -3.30
C PHE A 71 13.15 -10.22 -2.24
N SER A 72 14.00 -10.34 -1.22
CA SER A 72 13.66 -11.15 -0.05
C SER A 72 12.44 -10.56 0.69
N THR A 73 11.62 -11.42 1.26
CA THR A 73 10.51 -11.07 2.16
C THR A 73 10.98 -10.20 3.33
N SER A 74 12.18 -10.47 3.87
CA SER A 74 12.81 -9.65 4.91
C SER A 74 13.09 -8.22 4.45
N ALA A 75 13.62 -8.03 3.23
CA ALA A 75 13.86 -6.71 2.67
C ALA A 75 12.55 -5.95 2.39
N ALA A 76 11.52 -6.66 1.92
CA ALA A 76 10.21 -6.07 1.67
C ALA A 76 9.52 -5.60 2.97
N LEU A 77 9.60 -6.38 4.04
CA LEU A 77 9.03 -6.03 5.36
C LEU A 77 9.80 -4.87 6.02
N ALA A 78 11.12 -4.79 5.80
CA ALA A 78 11.97 -3.71 6.27
C ALA A 78 11.91 -2.44 5.41
N ALA A 79 11.08 -2.42 4.36
CA ALA A 79 10.92 -1.27 3.47
C ALA A 79 10.69 0.03 4.25
N THR A 80 11.22 1.15 3.74
CA THR A 80 11.02 2.46 4.36
C THR A 80 9.63 3.00 4.06
N THR A 81 9.12 3.89 4.92
CA THR A 81 7.79 4.49 4.73
C THR A 81 7.91 5.79 3.93
N ASN A 82 7.15 5.93 2.85
CA ASN A 82 7.12 7.15 2.04
C ASN A 82 6.02 8.12 2.50
N TYR A 83 6.30 8.88 3.55
CA TYR A 83 5.33 9.83 4.14
C TYR A 83 4.87 10.95 3.18
N ARG A 84 5.47 11.10 2.00
CA ARG A 84 5.03 12.08 0.99
C ARG A 84 3.73 11.67 0.28
N LEU A 85 3.35 10.40 0.35
CA LEU A 85 2.12 9.88 -0.28
C LEU A 85 0.92 9.84 0.68
N CYS A 86 1.10 10.28 1.92
CA CYS A 86 0.06 10.33 2.96
C CYS A 86 -0.64 11.68 3.04
#